data_AF-A0A4Y7RQ48-F1
#
_entry.id   AF-A0A4Y7RQ48-F1
#
_cell.length_a   1.000
_cell.length_b   1.000
_cell.length_c   1.000
_cell.angle_alpha   90.00
_cell.angle_beta   90.00
_cell.angle_gamma   90.00
#
_symmetry.space_group_name_H-M   'P 1'
#
loop_
_entity.id
_entity.type
_entity.pdbx_description
1 polymer ?
#
loop_
_entity_poly.entity_id
_entity_poly.type
_entity_poly.pdbx_seq_one_letter_code
_entity_poly.pdbx_strand_id
1 'polypeptide(L)'
;MALRPEWHSEDDNAGVIKIVMTGSSADPAGWQPHIGGKARRKLLAKRMKDENDPLKIVIVRDMWLTGFDVPCLHTMYVDKPMSGHNLMQAIARVNRVFRDKPGGLLVDYIGIAENLKAALSRYTVSDRKNAGVDTAVAVDLMYEKYELINDMLHGFDFSKFKSGSAAERMRAIVATVDYILGLGEQPKKDFIKYVIELASAYSLYATTKEAERLNVEICFFKAVRSGIVKMILGGAKKKTRAQIDYQLNQLISKSLFRKKLWTSWAPWG
;
A
#
# COMPACT_ATOMS: atom_id res chain seq x y z
N MET A 1 -32.17 6.59 2.69
CA MET A 1 -32.13 7.75 1.76
C MET A 1 -32.27 9.12 2.41
N ALA A 2 -32.56 9.23 3.71
CA ALA A 2 -32.84 10.52 4.36
C ALA A 2 -31.67 11.52 4.38
N LEU A 3 -30.42 11.07 4.21
CA LEU A 3 -29.25 11.95 4.33
C LEU A 3 -28.83 12.62 3.00
N ARG A 4 -29.09 11.98 1.85
CA ARG A 4 -28.70 12.43 0.50
C ARG A 4 -29.66 11.90 -0.58
N PRO A 5 -30.94 12.35 -0.60
CA PRO A 5 -31.92 11.85 -1.55
C PRO A 5 -31.53 12.10 -3.02
N GLU A 6 -30.78 13.16 -3.29
CA GLU A 6 -30.37 13.60 -4.63
C GLU A 6 -29.28 12.73 -5.27
N TRP A 7 -28.64 11.83 -4.50
CA TRP A 7 -27.61 10.94 -5.03
C TRP A 7 -28.18 9.79 -5.86
N HIS A 8 -29.45 9.46 -5.63
CA HIS A 8 -30.12 8.38 -6.34
C HIS A 8 -30.81 8.90 -7.60
N SER A 9 -30.89 8.01 -8.59
CA SER A 9 -31.74 8.19 -9.76
C SER A 9 -32.24 6.81 -10.20
N GLU A 10 -33.47 6.72 -10.71
CA GLU A 10 -33.97 5.50 -11.35
C GLU A 10 -33.31 5.28 -12.73
N ASP A 11 -32.88 6.34 -13.41
CA ASP A 11 -32.18 6.25 -14.70
C ASP A 11 -30.74 5.74 -14.50
N ASP A 12 -30.41 4.61 -15.13
CA ASP A 12 -29.09 4.00 -15.09
C ASP A 12 -27.99 4.81 -15.78
N ASN A 13 -28.32 5.89 -16.49
CA ASN A 13 -27.36 6.87 -17.03
C ASN A 13 -27.08 8.02 -16.07
N ALA A 14 -27.86 8.14 -14.99
CA ALA A 14 -27.76 9.21 -14.00
C ALA A 14 -27.50 8.68 -12.59
N GLY A 15 -27.38 9.61 -11.63
CA GLY A 15 -27.17 9.30 -10.21
C GLY A 15 -25.69 9.07 -9.83
N VAL A 16 -25.41 9.36 -8.56
CA VAL A 16 -24.10 9.25 -7.91
C VAL A 16 -23.89 7.87 -7.29
N ILE A 17 -24.97 7.22 -6.88
CA ILE A 17 -24.96 5.89 -6.27
C ILE A 17 -25.83 4.90 -7.05
N LYS A 18 -25.33 3.67 -7.24
CA LYS A 18 -26.09 2.57 -7.84
C LYS A 18 -25.88 1.26 -7.09
N ILE A 19 -26.81 0.34 -7.26
CA ILE A 19 -26.74 -1.02 -6.73
C ILE A 19 -26.55 -2.00 -7.89
N VAL A 20 -25.53 -2.85 -7.76
CA VAL A 20 -25.23 -3.94 -8.70
C VAL A 20 -25.22 -5.25 -7.96
N MET A 21 -26.26 -6.05 -8.18
CA MET A 21 -26.40 -7.36 -7.59
C MET A 21 -26.89 -8.38 -8.62
N THR A 22 -26.67 -9.65 -8.33
CA THR A 22 -27.33 -10.78 -8.97
C THR A 22 -28.52 -11.20 -8.12
N GLY A 23 -29.55 -11.70 -8.78
CA GLY A 23 -30.73 -12.26 -8.13
C GLY A 23 -31.54 -13.08 -9.13
N SER A 24 -32.69 -13.56 -8.67
CA SER A 24 -33.64 -14.40 -9.36
C SER A 24 -35.04 -13.79 -9.31
N SER A 25 -35.98 -14.37 -10.04
CA SER A 25 -37.40 -14.00 -9.98
C SER A 25 -38.05 -14.29 -8.62
N ALA A 26 -37.40 -15.09 -7.76
CA ALA A 26 -37.87 -15.39 -6.41
C ALA A 26 -37.45 -14.32 -5.37
N ASP A 27 -36.57 -13.38 -5.73
CA ASP A 27 -36.14 -12.32 -4.82
C ASP A 27 -37.23 -11.25 -4.66
N PRO A 28 -37.26 -10.53 -3.51
CA PRO A 28 -38.27 -9.52 -3.21
C PRO A 28 -38.46 -8.51 -4.35
N ALA A 29 -39.69 -8.08 -4.59
CA ALA A 29 -40.04 -7.17 -5.69
C ALA A 29 -39.20 -5.87 -5.68
N GLY A 30 -38.88 -5.34 -4.49
CA GLY A 30 -38.04 -4.15 -4.33
C GLY A 30 -36.58 -4.31 -4.79
N TRP A 31 -36.10 -5.54 -5.00
CA TRP A 31 -34.74 -5.80 -5.49
C TRP A 31 -34.68 -5.86 -7.02
N GLN A 32 -35.79 -6.14 -7.68
CA GLN A 32 -35.87 -6.33 -9.13
C GLN A 32 -35.30 -5.15 -9.94
N PRO A 33 -35.49 -3.86 -9.55
CA PRO A 33 -34.84 -2.74 -10.23
C PRO A 33 -33.30 -2.78 -10.19
N HIS A 34 -32.73 -3.45 -9.19
CA HIS A 34 -31.28 -3.57 -8.99
C HIS A 34 -30.71 -4.88 -9.55
N ILE A 35 -31.55 -5.92 -9.66
CA ILE A 35 -31.27 -7.20 -10.32
C ILE A 35 -31.35 -6.96 -11.84
N GLY A 36 -30.36 -6.26 -12.35
CA GLY A 36 -30.24 -5.88 -13.75
C GLY A 36 -29.80 -7.01 -14.67
N GLY A 37 -30.19 -6.96 -15.94
CA GLY A 37 -29.64 -7.82 -16.99
C GLY A 37 -28.17 -7.54 -17.34
N LYS A 38 -27.59 -8.37 -18.21
CA LYS A 38 -26.19 -8.24 -18.66
C LYS A 38 -25.87 -6.85 -19.24
N ALA A 39 -26.82 -6.25 -19.96
CA ALA A 39 -26.69 -4.92 -20.54
C ALA A 39 -26.54 -3.82 -19.47
N ARG A 40 -27.43 -3.80 -18.47
CA ARG A 40 -27.37 -2.88 -17.33
C ARG A 40 -26.03 -2.98 -16.59
N ARG A 41 -25.57 -4.20 -16.30
CA ARG A 41 -24.28 -4.43 -15.63
C ARG A 41 -23.10 -3.91 -16.46
N LYS A 42 -23.13 -4.07 -17.79
CA LYS A 42 -22.10 -3.53 -18.70
C LYS A 42 -22.12 -2.00 -18.75
N LEU A 43 -23.30 -1.39 -18.73
CA LEU A 43 -23.47 0.07 -18.65
C LEU A 43 -22.86 0.62 -17.37
N LEU A 44 -23.28 0.11 -16.20
CA LEU A 44 -22.77 0.58 -14.92
C LEU A 44 -21.27 0.33 -14.76
N ALA A 45 -20.77 -0.79 -15.29
CA ALA A 45 -19.33 -1.07 -15.35
C ALA A 45 -18.56 -0.04 -16.19
N LYS A 46 -19.13 0.42 -17.32
CA LYS A 46 -18.55 1.47 -18.16
C LYS A 46 -18.54 2.80 -17.43
N ARG A 47 -19.68 3.18 -16.84
CA ARG A 47 -19.84 4.42 -16.05
C ARG A 47 -18.84 4.49 -14.90
N MET A 48 -18.72 3.42 -14.11
CA MET A 48 -17.80 3.38 -12.97
C MET A 48 -16.30 3.47 -13.36
N LYS A 49 -15.96 3.10 -14.60
CA LYS A 49 -14.59 3.24 -15.13
C LYS A 49 -14.28 4.66 -15.63
N ASP A 50 -15.30 5.45 -15.94
CA ASP A 50 -15.14 6.81 -16.42
C ASP A 50 -15.01 7.77 -15.23
N GLU A 51 -13.86 8.42 -15.13
CA GLU A 51 -13.54 9.35 -14.05
C GLU A 51 -14.43 10.59 -14.05
N ASN A 52 -14.97 10.96 -15.21
CA ASN A 52 -15.83 12.13 -15.39
C ASN A 52 -17.32 11.80 -15.21
N ASP A 53 -17.69 10.52 -15.09
CA ASP A 53 -19.09 10.12 -14.87
C ASP A 53 -19.53 10.53 -13.45
N PRO A 54 -20.78 10.99 -13.27
CA PRO A 54 -21.32 11.31 -11.94
C PRO A 54 -21.41 10.11 -10.99
N LEU A 55 -21.39 8.86 -11.49
CA LEU A 55 -21.40 7.65 -10.67
C LEU A 55 -20.10 7.50 -9.88
N LYS A 56 -20.16 7.67 -8.56
CA LYS A 56 -19.00 7.58 -7.66
C LYS A 56 -19.05 6.43 -6.67
N ILE A 57 -20.24 5.89 -6.40
CA ILE A 57 -20.45 4.84 -5.40
C ILE A 57 -21.27 3.70 -6.01
N VAL A 58 -20.81 2.47 -5.83
CA VAL A 58 -21.58 1.28 -6.17
C VAL A 58 -21.62 0.31 -5.01
N ILE A 59 -22.83 -0.09 -4.64
CA ILE A 59 -23.08 -1.14 -3.65
C ILE A 59 -23.14 -2.48 -4.39
N VAL A 60 -22.32 -3.43 -3.96
CA VAL A 60 -22.21 -4.76 -4.57
C VAL A 60 -22.32 -5.86 -3.51
N ARG A 61 -22.77 -7.06 -3.93
CA ARG A 61 -22.86 -8.24 -3.07
C ARG A 61 -21.77 -9.27 -3.37
N ASP A 62 -21.80 -9.84 -4.58
CA ASP A 62 -20.73 -10.71 -5.12
C ASP A 62 -20.13 -10.17 -6.41
N MET A 63 -20.90 -9.38 -7.14
CA MET A 63 -20.48 -8.79 -8.38
C MET A 63 -19.29 -7.87 -8.16
N TRP A 64 -18.37 -7.87 -9.12
CA TRP A 64 -17.22 -6.97 -9.17
C TRP A 64 -16.17 -7.15 -8.05
N LEU A 65 -16.36 -8.13 -7.16
CA LEU A 65 -15.30 -8.59 -6.26
C LEU A 65 -14.23 -9.39 -7.03
N THR A 66 -14.62 -10.01 -8.16
CA THR A 66 -13.73 -10.72 -9.07
C THR A 66 -13.89 -10.22 -10.52
N GLY A 67 -12.81 -10.22 -11.29
CA GLY A 67 -12.82 -9.91 -12.73
C GLY A 67 -13.10 -8.45 -13.13
N PHE A 68 -13.51 -7.58 -12.21
CA PHE A 68 -13.73 -6.16 -12.46
C PHE A 68 -12.52 -5.32 -12.02
N ASP A 69 -12.06 -4.43 -12.88
CA ASP A 69 -10.85 -3.63 -12.66
C ASP A 69 -11.13 -2.16 -12.97
N VAL A 70 -11.01 -1.33 -11.94
CA VAL A 70 -11.23 0.12 -11.99
C VAL A 70 -10.05 0.77 -11.27
N PRO A 71 -8.96 1.12 -11.99
CA PRO A 71 -7.75 1.63 -11.36
C PRO A 71 -7.97 2.87 -10.47
N CYS A 72 -8.92 3.73 -10.84
CA CYS A 72 -9.27 4.95 -10.10
C CYS A 72 -10.07 4.70 -8.80
N LEU A 73 -10.52 3.47 -8.53
CA LEU A 73 -11.30 3.15 -7.33
C LEU A 73 -10.43 3.27 -6.08
N HIS A 74 -10.70 4.24 -5.21
CA HIS A 74 -9.86 4.54 -4.05
C HIS A 74 -10.32 3.88 -2.75
N THR A 75 -11.63 3.83 -2.48
CA THR A 75 -12.15 3.39 -1.18
C THR A 75 -13.08 2.18 -1.35
N MET A 76 -12.94 1.20 -0.45
CA MET A 76 -13.89 0.09 -0.31
C MET A 76 -14.40 0.03 1.13
N TYR A 77 -15.70 0.00 1.27
CA TYR A 77 -16.41 -0.23 2.53
C TYR A 77 -16.80 -1.70 2.59
N VAL A 78 -16.44 -2.38 3.67
CA VAL A 78 -16.65 -3.83 3.80
C VAL A 78 -17.62 -4.12 4.93
N ASP A 79 -18.73 -4.74 4.55
CA ASP A 79 -19.77 -5.28 5.44
C ASP A 79 -20.14 -6.70 5.01
N LYS A 80 -19.13 -7.52 4.73
CA LYS A 80 -19.30 -8.90 4.28
C LYS A 80 -18.15 -9.78 4.77
N PRO A 81 -18.43 -10.89 5.47
CA PRO A 81 -17.40 -11.84 5.88
C PRO A 81 -16.60 -12.33 4.66
N MET A 82 -15.31 -12.04 4.66
CA MET A 82 -14.36 -12.46 3.63
C MET A 82 -13.06 -12.93 4.30
N SER A 83 -12.43 -13.93 3.71
CA SER A 83 -11.18 -14.50 4.21
C SER A 83 -10.33 -15.04 3.07
N GLY A 84 -9.05 -15.30 3.36
CA GLY A 84 -8.12 -15.93 2.42
C GLY A 84 -8.01 -15.21 1.08
N HIS A 85 -8.08 -15.97 -0.01
CA HIS A 85 -7.89 -15.45 -1.38
C HIS A 85 -8.94 -14.43 -1.79
N ASN A 86 -10.21 -14.60 -1.40
CA ASN A 86 -11.28 -13.67 -1.78
C ASN A 86 -11.06 -12.28 -1.17
N LEU A 87 -10.60 -12.23 0.08
CA LEU A 87 -10.23 -10.99 0.75
C LEU A 87 -9.03 -10.31 0.09
N MET A 88 -7.99 -11.09 -0.21
CA MET A 88 -6.79 -10.58 -0.90
C MET A 88 -7.10 -10.04 -2.30
N GLN A 89 -7.95 -10.73 -3.06
CA GLN A 89 -8.38 -10.29 -4.38
C GLN A 89 -9.15 -8.97 -4.30
N ALA A 90 -10.09 -8.84 -3.37
CA ALA A 90 -10.86 -7.62 -3.18
C ALA A 90 -9.96 -6.41 -2.83
N ILE A 91 -9.03 -6.59 -1.88
CA ILE A 91 -8.09 -5.53 -1.47
C ILE A 91 -7.16 -5.12 -2.61
N ALA A 92 -6.64 -6.07 -3.38
CA ALA A 92 -5.75 -5.79 -4.51
C ALA A 92 -6.43 -4.91 -5.59
N ARG A 93 -7.76 -4.95 -5.71
CA ARG A 93 -8.52 -4.08 -6.63
C ARG A 93 -8.51 -2.63 -6.17
N VAL A 94 -8.71 -2.40 -4.88
CA VAL A 94 -8.71 -1.06 -4.29
C VAL A 94 -7.29 -0.49 -4.27
N ASN A 95 -6.26 -1.33 -4.26
CA ASN A 95 -4.87 -0.90 -4.23
C ASN A 95 -4.19 -0.84 -5.62
N ARG A 96 -4.96 -0.68 -6.71
CA ARG A 96 -4.40 -0.41 -8.04
C ARG A 96 -3.73 0.97 -8.10
N VAL A 97 -2.53 1.01 -8.67
CA VAL A 97 -1.79 2.26 -8.95
C VAL A 97 -2.56 3.05 -10.01
N PHE A 98 -2.86 4.31 -9.71
CA PHE A 98 -3.60 5.17 -10.63
C PHE A 98 -3.32 6.65 -10.34
N ARG A 99 -2.70 7.37 -11.29
CA ARG A 99 -2.34 8.80 -11.17
C ARG A 99 -1.69 9.10 -9.79
N ASP A 100 -2.19 10.12 -9.09
CA ASP A 100 -1.72 10.56 -7.77
C ASP A 100 -2.41 9.85 -6.60
N LYS A 101 -3.10 8.73 -6.84
CA LYS A 101 -3.79 7.96 -5.79
C LYS A 101 -2.74 7.38 -4.82
N PRO A 102 -2.76 7.77 -3.53
CA PRO A 102 -1.71 7.39 -2.57
C PRO A 102 -1.78 5.91 -2.16
N GLY A 103 -2.91 5.25 -2.41
CA GLY A 103 -3.18 3.85 -2.08
C GLY A 103 -4.67 3.58 -2.08
N GLY A 104 -5.05 2.33 -1.80
CA GLY A 104 -6.44 1.97 -1.50
C GLY A 104 -6.78 2.20 -0.02
N LEU A 105 -7.96 2.74 0.26
CA LEU A 105 -8.54 2.83 1.60
C LEU A 105 -9.56 1.70 1.81
N LEU A 106 -9.35 0.89 2.85
CA LEU A 106 -10.33 -0.11 3.30
C LEU A 106 -10.99 0.37 4.58
N VAL A 107 -12.31 0.43 4.59
CA VAL A 107 -13.11 0.74 5.78
C VAL A 107 -13.83 -0.53 6.21
N ASP A 108 -13.46 -1.05 7.37
CA ASP A 108 -13.90 -2.33 7.90
C ASP A 108 -14.97 -2.14 9.00
N TYR A 109 -16.18 -2.66 8.78
CA TYR A 109 -17.27 -2.59 9.75
C TYR A 109 -17.48 -3.90 10.53
N ILE A 110 -16.83 -5.00 10.12
CA ILE A 110 -17.12 -6.36 10.64
C ILE A 110 -15.89 -7.06 11.24
N GLY A 111 -14.71 -6.42 11.21
CA GLY A 111 -13.47 -6.94 11.81
C GLY A 111 -12.70 -7.91 10.91
N ILE A 112 -12.64 -7.67 9.59
CA ILE A 112 -11.81 -8.47 8.66
C ILE A 112 -10.30 -8.27 8.83
N ALA A 113 -9.84 -7.32 9.66
CA ALA A 113 -8.42 -7.06 9.88
C ALA A 113 -7.61 -8.32 10.29
N GLU A 114 -8.14 -9.17 11.18
CA GLU A 114 -7.47 -10.41 11.58
C GLU A 114 -7.44 -11.45 10.46
N ASN A 115 -8.52 -11.54 9.67
CA ASN A 115 -8.56 -12.39 8.47
C ASN A 115 -7.57 -11.92 7.40
N LEU A 116 -7.38 -10.60 7.28
CA LEU A 116 -6.37 -10.02 6.40
C LEU A 116 -4.96 -10.37 6.87
N LYS A 117 -4.67 -10.22 8.17
CA LYS A 117 -3.39 -10.60 8.76
C LYS A 117 -3.09 -12.09 8.55
N ALA A 118 -4.08 -12.96 8.74
CA ALA A 118 -3.96 -14.40 8.49
C ALA A 118 -3.81 -14.73 6.99
N ALA A 119 -4.46 -14.00 6.09
CA ALA A 119 -4.32 -14.20 4.65
C ALA A 119 -2.94 -13.73 4.14
N LEU A 120 -2.46 -12.60 4.64
CA LEU A 120 -1.12 -12.08 4.35
C LEU A 120 -0.03 -13.00 4.89
N SER A 121 -0.18 -13.53 6.12
CA SER A 121 0.80 -14.47 6.67
C SER A 121 0.90 -15.74 5.81
N ARG A 122 -0.23 -16.27 5.32
CA ARG A 122 -0.23 -17.40 4.37
C ARG A 122 0.45 -17.07 3.05
N TYR A 123 0.21 -15.89 2.48
CA TYR A 123 0.90 -15.42 1.27
C TYR A 123 2.41 -15.31 1.50
N THR A 124 2.85 -14.76 2.63
CA THR A 124 4.30 -14.71 2.95
C THR A 124 4.90 -16.09 3.18
N VAL A 125 4.13 -17.10 3.61
CA VAL A 125 4.62 -18.47 3.81
C VAL A 125 4.63 -19.27 2.51
N SER A 126 3.64 -19.07 1.63
CA SER A 126 3.61 -19.69 0.30
C SER A 126 4.57 -19.04 -0.68
N ASP A 127 4.76 -17.71 -0.62
CA ASP A 127 5.84 -17.02 -1.34
C ASP A 127 7.21 -17.35 -0.74
N ARG A 128 7.32 -17.66 0.56
CA ARG A 128 8.56 -18.25 1.13
C ARG A 128 8.90 -19.64 0.57
N LYS A 129 7.91 -20.39 0.08
CA LYS A 129 8.13 -21.72 -0.54
C LYS A 129 8.27 -21.66 -2.07
N ASN A 130 7.62 -20.72 -2.75
CA ASN A 130 7.63 -20.59 -4.21
C ASN A 130 8.61 -19.54 -4.74
N ALA A 131 8.88 -18.48 -3.98
CA ALA A 131 10.04 -17.64 -4.20
C ALA A 131 11.09 -18.12 -3.20
N GLY A 132 12.06 -18.90 -3.64
CA GLY A 132 13.25 -19.24 -2.87
C GLY A 132 14.10 -18.01 -2.51
N VAL A 133 13.49 -16.98 -1.94
CA VAL A 133 14.16 -15.97 -1.15
C VAL A 133 14.50 -16.68 0.14
N ASP A 134 15.68 -17.27 0.12
CA ASP A 134 16.31 -17.84 1.29
C ASP A 134 16.16 -16.83 2.44
N THR A 135 15.51 -17.25 3.51
CA THR A 135 15.36 -16.43 4.71
C THR A 135 16.72 -15.97 5.23
N ALA A 136 17.79 -16.74 4.98
CA ALA A 136 19.16 -16.32 5.26
C ALA A 136 19.55 -15.10 4.41
N VAL A 137 19.27 -15.09 3.10
CA VAL A 137 19.57 -13.94 2.22
C VAL A 137 18.79 -12.68 2.63
N ALA A 138 17.55 -12.82 3.10
CA ALA A 138 16.78 -11.69 3.61
C ALA A 138 17.36 -11.16 4.94
N VAL A 139 17.83 -12.04 5.81
CA VAL A 139 18.50 -11.69 7.07
C VAL A 139 19.85 -11.02 6.81
N ASP A 140 20.65 -11.56 5.89
CA ASP A 140 21.95 -11.01 5.50
C ASP A 140 21.76 -9.60 4.92
N LEU A 141 20.77 -9.41 4.03
CA LEU A 141 20.45 -8.10 3.49
C LEU A 141 19.97 -7.13 4.59
N MET A 142 19.18 -7.60 5.55
CA MET A 142 18.72 -6.79 6.67
C MET A 142 19.93 -6.29 7.49
N TYR A 143 20.84 -7.18 7.88
CA TYR A 143 22.03 -6.80 8.64
C TYR A 143 22.98 -5.92 7.83
N GLU A 144 23.20 -6.23 6.54
CA GLU A 144 24.02 -5.41 5.64
C GLU A 144 23.51 -3.96 5.58
N LYS A 145 22.21 -3.75 5.37
CA LYS A 145 21.64 -2.39 5.30
C LYS A 145 21.61 -1.72 6.66
N TYR A 146 21.41 -2.47 7.72
CA TYR A 146 21.49 -1.95 9.08
C TYR A 146 22.91 -1.45 9.40
N GLU A 147 23.95 -2.21 9.05
CA GLU A 147 25.35 -1.82 9.20
C GLU A 147 25.68 -0.58 8.37
N LEU A 148 25.32 -0.55 7.08
CA LEU A 148 25.55 0.62 6.23
C LEU A 148 24.88 1.89 6.79
N ILE A 149 23.67 1.79 7.35
CA ILE A 149 23.02 2.94 7.99
C ILE A 149 23.78 3.37 9.25
N ASN A 150 24.25 2.43 10.06
CA ASN A 150 25.03 2.73 11.25
C ASN A 150 26.39 3.34 10.91
N ASP A 151 27.06 2.89 9.85
CA ASP A 151 28.31 3.47 9.35
C ASP A 151 28.10 4.92 8.91
N MET A 152 27.00 5.20 8.21
CA MET A 152 26.63 6.58 7.85
C MET A 152 26.40 7.46 9.08
N LEU A 153 25.87 6.88 10.16
CA LEU A 153 25.59 7.54 11.44
C LEU A 153 26.75 7.40 12.43
N HIS A 154 27.92 6.94 11.99
CA HIS A 154 29.05 6.71 12.89
C HIS A 154 29.44 8.01 13.60
N GLY A 155 29.52 7.95 14.94
CA GLY A 155 29.80 9.10 15.79
C GLY A 155 28.61 10.04 16.04
N PHE A 156 27.43 9.75 15.48
CA PHE A 156 26.19 10.49 15.77
C PHE A 156 25.35 9.76 16.83
N ASP A 157 25.10 10.40 17.97
CA ASP A 157 24.28 9.81 19.03
C ASP A 157 22.77 10.00 18.78
N PHE A 158 22.06 8.90 18.59
CA PHE A 158 20.61 8.85 18.51
C PHE A 158 19.96 7.97 19.60
N SER A 159 20.72 7.59 20.63
CA SER A 159 20.29 6.71 21.73
C SER A 159 19.03 7.22 22.45
N LYS A 160 18.86 8.54 22.51
CA LYS A 160 17.68 9.22 23.08
C LYS A 160 16.38 8.87 22.38
N PHE A 161 16.40 8.33 21.15
CA PHE A 161 15.19 7.81 20.53
C PHE A 161 14.63 6.58 21.25
N LYS A 162 15.50 5.72 21.79
CA LYS A 162 15.08 4.49 22.48
C LYS A 162 14.59 4.78 23.90
N SER A 163 15.34 5.57 24.66
CA SER A 163 15.15 5.75 26.11
C SER A 163 14.54 7.09 26.52
N GLY A 164 14.49 8.08 25.61
CA GLY A 164 14.04 9.43 25.93
C GLY A 164 12.52 9.62 25.91
N SER A 165 12.09 10.73 26.48
CA SER A 165 10.73 11.28 26.41
C SER A 165 10.31 11.59 24.97
N ALA A 166 9.02 11.76 24.70
CA ALA A 166 8.51 12.08 23.37
C ALA A 166 9.22 13.29 22.71
N ALA A 167 9.52 14.32 23.51
CA ALA A 167 10.26 15.50 23.05
C ALA A 167 11.72 15.18 22.70
N GLU A 168 12.41 14.35 23.49
CA GLU A 168 13.77 13.90 23.19
C GLU A 168 13.83 13.00 21.96
N ARG A 169 12.84 12.12 21.77
CA ARG A 169 12.73 11.28 20.56
C ARG A 169 12.54 12.12 19.30
N MET A 170 11.70 13.16 19.37
CA MET A 170 11.52 14.10 18.27
C MET A 170 12.81 14.85 17.96
N ARG A 171 13.52 15.34 19.00
CA ARG A 171 14.82 15.99 18.83
C ARG A 171 15.85 15.07 18.19
N ALA A 172 15.91 13.80 18.59
CA ALA A 172 16.80 12.81 17.98
C ALA A 172 16.50 12.64 16.49
N ILE A 173 15.22 12.52 16.11
CA ILE A 173 14.82 12.44 14.69
C ILE A 173 15.29 13.68 13.91
N VAL A 174 14.97 14.88 14.41
CA VAL A 174 15.29 16.14 13.72
C VAL A 174 16.80 16.30 13.58
N ALA A 175 17.57 16.06 14.65
CA ALA A 175 19.02 16.18 14.63
C ALA A 175 19.65 15.19 13.64
N THR A 176 19.14 13.96 13.53
CA THR A 176 19.63 12.99 12.54
C THR A 176 19.25 13.36 11.11
N VAL A 177 18.06 13.95 10.91
CA VAL A 177 17.68 14.50 9.59
C VAL A 177 18.69 15.57 9.17
N ASP A 178 18.98 16.53 10.04
CA ASP A 178 19.93 17.60 9.75
C ASP A 178 21.35 17.06 9.50
N TYR A 179 21.78 16.08 10.28
CA TYR A 179 23.06 15.40 10.10
C TYR A 179 23.18 14.76 8.71
N ILE A 180 22.22 13.92 8.33
CA ILE A 180 22.22 13.27 7.00
C ILE A 180 22.12 14.30 5.88
N LEU A 181 21.36 15.38 6.09
CA LEU A 181 21.27 16.46 5.10
C LEU A 181 22.62 17.18 4.90
N GLY A 182 23.44 17.26 5.95
CA GLY A 182 24.78 17.84 5.92
C GLY A 182 25.84 16.99 5.20
N LEU A 183 25.60 15.70 4.99
CA LEU A 183 26.55 14.78 4.32
C LEU A 183 26.58 14.93 2.78
N GLY A 184 25.69 15.74 2.20
CA GLY A 184 25.62 15.97 0.75
C GLY A 184 24.60 15.10 0.01
N GLU A 185 24.50 15.25 -1.31
CA GLU A 185 23.38 14.68 -2.09
C GLU A 185 23.39 13.15 -2.21
N GLN A 186 24.57 12.54 -2.33
CA GLN A 186 24.68 11.10 -2.51
C GLN A 186 24.35 10.34 -1.21
N PRO A 187 24.91 10.71 -0.05
CA PRO A 187 24.53 10.09 1.23
C PRO A 187 23.04 10.20 1.56
N LYS A 188 22.37 11.31 1.22
CA LYS A 188 20.90 11.42 1.39
C LYS A 188 20.15 10.33 0.61
N LYS A 189 20.52 10.12 -0.66
CA LYS A 189 19.89 9.10 -1.52
C LYS A 189 20.18 7.69 -1.01
N ASP A 190 21.41 7.45 -0.57
CA ASP A 190 21.84 6.16 -0.04
C ASP A 190 21.11 5.83 1.26
N PHE A 191 21.00 6.77 2.20
CA PHE A 191 20.22 6.61 3.43
C PHE A 191 18.75 6.23 3.11
N ILE A 192 18.10 6.99 2.23
CA ILE A 192 16.70 6.71 1.84
C ILE A 192 16.58 5.29 1.25
N LYS A 193 17.51 4.90 0.38
CA LYS A 193 17.54 3.58 -0.25
C LYS A 193 17.73 2.47 0.79
N TYR A 194 18.74 2.59 1.65
CA TYR A 194 19.07 1.56 2.65
C TYR A 194 17.92 1.35 3.63
N VAL A 195 17.24 2.41 4.08
CA VAL A 195 16.09 2.29 4.98
C VAL A 195 14.92 1.54 4.34
N ILE A 196 14.71 1.68 3.02
CA ILE A 196 13.68 0.95 2.29
C ILE A 196 14.03 -0.53 2.19
N GLU A 197 15.27 -0.83 1.78
CA GLU A 197 15.78 -2.19 1.64
C GLU A 197 15.76 -2.91 3.01
N LEU A 198 16.19 -2.24 4.08
CA LEU A 198 16.13 -2.72 5.46
C LEU A 198 14.69 -3.04 5.89
N ALA A 199 13.75 -2.11 5.73
CA ALA A 199 12.36 -2.30 6.15
C ALA A 199 11.66 -3.41 5.35
N SER A 200 12.01 -3.55 4.06
CA SER A 200 11.50 -4.63 3.21
C SER A 200 12.04 -5.99 3.67
N ALA A 201 13.35 -6.10 3.88
CA ALA A 201 13.99 -7.32 4.37
C ALA A 201 13.44 -7.73 5.75
N TYR A 202 13.30 -6.77 6.66
CA TYR A 202 12.69 -6.97 7.98
C TYR A 202 11.26 -7.54 7.88
N SER A 203 10.43 -7.06 6.96
CA SER A 203 9.05 -7.54 6.80
C SER A 203 8.95 -9.02 6.42
N LEU A 204 9.99 -9.59 5.81
CA LEU A 204 10.07 -11.01 5.44
C LEU A 204 10.54 -11.90 6.62
N TYR A 205 11.12 -11.28 7.67
CA TYR A 205 11.74 -11.95 8.82
C TYR A 205 11.09 -11.63 10.18
N ALA A 206 10.09 -10.74 10.22
CA ALA A 206 9.51 -10.14 11.44
C ALA A 206 8.84 -11.09 12.47
N THR A 207 8.95 -12.42 12.30
CA THR A 207 8.36 -13.42 13.20
C THR A 207 9.34 -14.03 14.22
N THR A 208 10.59 -13.55 14.30
CA THR A 208 11.60 -14.02 15.26
C THR A 208 11.87 -13.00 16.38
N LYS A 209 12.31 -13.48 17.55
CA LYS A 209 12.64 -12.63 18.71
C LYS A 209 13.88 -11.77 18.47
N GLU A 210 14.77 -12.22 17.60
CA GLU A 210 15.97 -11.52 17.16
C GLU A 210 15.59 -10.28 16.34
N ALA A 211 14.54 -10.37 15.51
CA ALA A 211 14.01 -9.26 14.73
C ALA A 211 13.39 -8.15 15.63
N GLU A 212 12.79 -8.50 16.77
CA GLU A 212 12.19 -7.52 17.69
C GLU A 212 13.21 -6.49 18.20
N ARG A 213 14.48 -6.88 18.35
CA ARG A 213 15.55 -6.00 18.86
C ARG A 213 15.87 -4.84 17.93
N LEU A 214 15.76 -5.05 16.62
CA LEU A 214 16.02 -4.04 15.60
C LEU A 214 14.78 -3.17 15.30
N ASN A 215 13.59 -3.61 15.71
CA ASN A 215 12.33 -2.94 15.35
C ASN A 215 12.31 -1.46 15.74
N VAL A 216 12.77 -1.14 16.96
CA VAL A 216 12.80 0.24 17.46
C VAL A 216 13.71 1.13 16.61
N GLU A 217 14.87 0.63 16.20
CA GLU A 217 15.80 1.36 15.34
C GLU A 217 15.30 1.47 13.90
N ILE A 218 14.70 0.41 13.36
CA ILE A 218 14.07 0.46 12.03
C ILE A 218 12.95 1.51 12.02
N CYS A 219 12.14 1.59 13.08
CA CYS A 219 11.14 2.64 13.26
C CYS A 219 11.78 4.03 13.30
N PHE A 220 12.91 4.19 14.00
CA PHE A 220 13.69 5.43 14.01
C PHE A 220 14.14 5.84 12.61
N PHE A 221 14.83 4.95 11.89
CA PHE A 221 15.36 5.26 10.56
C PHE A 221 14.24 5.58 9.57
N LYS A 222 13.08 4.92 9.68
CA LYS A 222 11.88 5.26 8.89
C LYS A 222 11.38 6.68 9.19
N ALA A 223 11.41 7.12 10.45
CA ALA A 223 11.03 8.48 10.84
C ALA A 223 12.01 9.52 10.29
N VAL A 224 13.32 9.27 10.39
CA VAL A 224 14.39 10.12 9.82
C VAL A 224 14.24 10.22 8.30
N ARG A 225 14.07 9.09 7.59
CA ARG A 225 13.80 9.08 6.15
C ARG A 225 12.60 9.96 5.79
N SER A 226 11.51 9.86 6.56
CA SER A 226 10.33 10.70 6.32
C SER A 226 10.64 12.20 6.47
N GLY A 227 11.47 12.57 7.45
CA GLY A 227 11.96 13.93 7.63
C GLY A 227 12.81 14.42 6.45
N ILE A 228 13.83 13.65 6.05
CA ILE A 228 14.72 13.98 4.92
C ILE A 228 13.91 14.18 3.63
N VAL A 229 13.00 13.26 3.33
CA VAL A 229 12.18 13.33 2.13
C VAL A 229 11.32 14.58 2.11
N LYS A 230 10.71 14.97 3.25
CA LYS A 230 9.97 16.24 3.36
C LYS A 230 10.86 17.46 3.10
N MET A 231 12.11 17.44 3.55
CA MET A 231 13.06 18.55 3.41
C MET A 231 13.65 18.67 2.00
N ILE A 232 13.99 17.57 1.33
CA ILE A 232 14.45 17.56 -0.07
C ILE A 232 13.41 18.22 -1.00
N LEU A 233 12.14 18.13 -0.66
CA LEU A 233 11.04 18.69 -1.45
C LEU A 233 10.73 20.15 -1.10
N GLY A 234 11.47 20.75 -0.19
CA GLY A 234 11.18 22.04 0.46
C GLY A 234 11.41 23.32 -0.35
N GLY A 235 11.33 23.33 -1.70
CA GLY A 235 11.62 24.54 -2.51
C GLY A 235 10.71 24.78 -3.73
N ALA A 236 9.81 23.86 -4.05
CA ALA A 236 8.80 24.05 -5.10
C ALA A 236 7.45 23.66 -4.51
N LYS A 237 6.47 24.59 -4.52
CA LYS A 237 5.07 24.46 -4.09
C LYS A 237 4.71 23.08 -3.50
N LYS A 238 4.41 23.03 -2.19
CA LYS A 238 3.86 21.88 -1.43
C LYS A 238 3.61 20.63 -2.30
N LYS A 239 4.67 19.86 -2.56
CA LYS A 239 4.53 18.57 -3.25
C LYS A 239 3.80 17.60 -2.34
N THR A 240 2.75 16.98 -2.85
CA THR A 240 1.88 16.10 -2.08
C THR A 240 2.58 14.78 -1.75
N ARG A 241 2.11 14.08 -0.71
CA ARG A 241 2.56 12.73 -0.34
C ARG A 241 2.59 11.74 -1.53
N ALA A 242 1.75 11.97 -2.55
CA ALA A 242 1.71 11.19 -3.78
C ALA A 242 2.96 11.37 -4.68
N GLN A 243 3.50 12.58 -4.80
CA GLN A 243 4.68 12.84 -5.63
C GLN A 243 5.96 12.25 -5.00
N ILE A 244 5.95 12.16 -3.67
CA ILE A 244 6.97 11.51 -2.84
C ILE A 244 6.98 10.00 -3.11
N ASP A 245 5.83 9.37 -2.93
CA ASP A 245 5.68 7.93 -3.09
C ASP A 245 5.91 7.50 -4.55
N TYR A 246 5.55 8.35 -5.53
CA TYR A 246 5.87 8.15 -6.94
C TYR A 246 7.39 8.13 -7.20
N GLN A 247 8.14 9.13 -6.73
CA GLN A 247 9.60 9.18 -6.92
C GLN A 247 10.32 8.04 -6.18
N LEU A 248 9.82 7.67 -5.01
CA LEU A 248 10.28 6.50 -4.27
C LEU A 248 10.04 5.20 -5.02
N ASN A 249 8.85 5.00 -5.57
CA ASN A 249 8.52 3.84 -6.39
C ASN A 249 9.34 3.80 -7.69
N GLN A 250 9.71 4.96 -8.25
CA GLN A 250 10.62 5.04 -9.41
C GLN A 250 12.07 4.66 -9.05
N LEU A 251 12.57 5.05 -7.87
CA LEU A 251 13.89 4.65 -7.36
C LEU A 251 13.93 3.14 -7.03
N ILE A 252 12.88 2.63 -6.39
CA ILE A 252 12.69 1.20 -6.05
C ILE A 252 12.59 0.36 -7.33
N SER A 253 11.83 0.83 -8.32
CA SER A 253 11.75 0.19 -9.64
C SER A 253 13.14 0.13 -10.30
N LYS A 254 13.91 1.22 -10.29
CA LYS A 254 15.27 1.22 -10.85
C LYS A 254 16.25 0.30 -10.11
N SER A 255 16.14 0.12 -8.79
CA SER A 255 17.03 -0.77 -8.02
C SER A 255 16.65 -2.25 -8.16
N LEU A 256 15.35 -2.57 -8.15
CA LEU A 256 14.84 -3.93 -8.35
C LEU A 256 15.02 -4.42 -9.78
N PHE A 257 14.93 -3.54 -10.78
CA PHE A 257 15.20 -3.91 -12.18
C PHE A 257 16.68 -4.17 -12.46
N ARG A 258 17.63 -3.56 -11.72
CA ARG A 258 19.08 -3.79 -11.95
C ARG A 258 19.54 -5.18 -11.50
N LYS A 259 18.82 -5.84 -10.57
CA LYS A 259 19.12 -7.24 -10.17
C LYS A 259 18.42 -8.30 -11.03
N LYS A 260 17.44 -7.91 -11.86
CA LYS A 260 16.68 -8.83 -12.72
C LYS A 260 17.20 -8.93 -14.16
N LEU A 261 18.11 -8.04 -14.56
CA LEU A 261 18.61 -7.92 -15.93
C LEU A 261 19.89 -8.74 -16.23
N TRP A 262 20.46 -9.45 -15.24
CA TRP A 262 21.66 -10.27 -15.44
C TRP A 262 21.47 -11.78 -15.21
N THR A 263 20.25 -12.26 -14.93
CA THR A 263 19.98 -13.69 -14.73
C THR A 263 18.91 -14.28 -15.65
N SER A 264 18.43 -13.55 -16.66
CA SER A 264 17.44 -14.09 -17.62
C SER A 264 17.84 -14.02 -19.10
N TRP A 265 19.12 -13.89 -19.42
CA TRP A 265 19.63 -14.07 -20.78
C TRP A 265 20.79 -15.05 -20.81
N ALA A 266 20.46 -16.34 -20.96
CA ALA A 266 21.23 -17.29 -21.75
C ALA A 266 20.24 -18.33 -22.34
N PRO A 267 20.32 -18.64 -23.64
CA PRO A 267 19.19 -19.11 -24.44
C PRO A 267 19.24 -20.61 -24.71
N TRP A 268 18.07 -21.25 -24.87
CA TRP A 268 17.88 -22.38 -25.80
C TRP A 268 16.40 -22.44 -26.20
N GLY A 269 16.13 -22.28 -27.51
CA GLY A 269 14.82 -22.42 -28.15
C GLY A 269 14.43 -21.23 -29.00
#